data_AF-A0A158CSZ2-F1
#
_entry.id   AF-A0A158CSZ2-F1
#
_cell.length_a   1.000
_cell.length_b   1.000
_cell.length_c   1.000
_cell.angle_alpha   90.00
_cell.angle_beta   90.00
_cell.angle_gamma   90.00
#
_symmetry.space_group_name_H-M   'P 1'
#
loop_
_entity.id
_entity.type
_entity.pdbx_description
1 polymer ?
#
loop_
_entity_poly.entity_id
_entity_poly.type
_entity_poly.pdbx_seq_one_letter_code
_entity_poly.pdbx_strand_id
1 'polypeptide(L)'
;MISKNMIAFALCVISVTSFARGGGYSGGHSSYHSSGTGEHYVNGYTRSNGTYVAGHHQTNPNGTKYDNWSSKGNVNPYTGKEGTVDPSR
;
A
#
# COMPACT_ATOMS: atom_id res chain seq x y z
N MET A 1 45.25 1.80 -10.63
CA MET A 1 44.10 1.15 -11.30
C MET A 1 43.15 0.75 -10.16
N ILE A 2 42.21 1.55 -9.69
CA ILE A 2 40.93 2.07 -10.24
C ILE A 2 40.54 3.16 -9.21
N SER A 3 40.61 4.47 -9.47
CA SER A 3 39.62 5.30 -10.19
C SER A 3 38.21 5.04 -9.65
N LYS A 4 37.50 5.93 -8.96
CA LYS A 4 37.11 7.28 -9.39
C LYS A 4 36.14 7.85 -8.36
N ASN A 5 36.25 9.15 -8.14
CA ASN A 5 35.12 10.07 -7.99
C ASN A 5 34.44 10.17 -6.62
N MET A 6 35.12 10.88 -5.72
CA MET A 6 34.45 11.92 -4.95
C MET A 6 33.73 12.87 -5.92
N ILE A 7 32.40 12.84 -5.95
CA ILE A 7 31.60 13.91 -6.54
C ILE A 7 30.62 14.36 -5.47
N ALA A 8 30.91 15.53 -4.92
CA ALA A 8 29.94 16.33 -4.19
C ALA A 8 28.84 16.75 -5.16
N PHE A 9 27.58 16.48 -4.80
CA PHE A 9 26.43 17.18 -5.36
C PHE A 9 25.76 17.96 -4.23
N ALA A 10 26.05 19.25 -4.20
CA ALA A 10 25.24 20.22 -3.48
C ALA A 10 23.84 20.22 -4.08
N LEU A 11 22.83 19.79 -3.33
CA LEU A 11 21.44 20.00 -3.68
C LEU A 11 20.69 20.55 -2.47
N CYS A 12 20.62 21.88 -2.48
CA CYS A 12 19.49 22.71 -2.09
C CYS A 12 18.68 22.23 -0.87
N VAL A 13 18.94 22.87 0.26
CA VAL A 13 17.98 22.98 1.37
C VAL A 13 16.76 23.74 0.84
N ILE A 14 15.80 23.00 0.28
CA ILE A 14 14.44 23.52 0.08
C ILE A 14 13.65 23.02 1.27
N SER A 15 13.60 23.86 2.31
CA SER A 15 12.56 23.78 3.33
C SER A 15 11.21 23.82 2.61
N VAL A 16 10.66 22.65 2.32
CA VAL A 16 9.27 22.55 1.87
C VAL A 16 8.43 23.05 3.03
N THR A 17 7.87 24.24 2.85
CA THR A 17 6.75 24.71 3.64
C THR A 17 5.63 23.68 3.44
N SER A 18 5.47 22.75 4.38
CA SER A 18 4.31 21.87 4.43
C SER A 18 3.09 22.70 4.79
N PHE A 19 2.55 23.44 3.82
CA PHE A 19 1.21 23.99 3.90
C PHE A 19 0.23 22.87 3.59
N ALA A 20 -0.36 22.31 4.64
CA ALA A 20 -1.50 21.41 4.52
C ALA A 20 -2.69 22.22 3.95
N ARG A 21 -2.87 22.17 2.63
CA ARG A 21 -4.10 22.63 1.99
C ARG A 21 -5.19 21.61 2.33
N GLY A 22 -5.98 21.90 3.35
CA GLY A 22 -7.26 21.23 3.60
C GLY A 22 -8.13 21.35 2.34
N GLY A 23 -8.14 20.29 1.54
CA GLY A 23 -9.01 20.15 0.38
C GLY A 23 -10.13 19.19 0.74
N GLY A 24 -11.29 19.74 1.09
CA GLY A 24 -12.53 18.96 1.13
C GLY A 24 -12.84 18.44 -0.27
N TYR A 25 -13.04 17.14 -0.38
CA TYR A 25 -13.75 16.54 -1.52
C TYR A 25 -15.04 15.92 -0.99
N SER A 26 -16.09 16.71 -1.16
CA SER A 26 -17.47 16.29 -1.21
C SER A 26 -17.69 15.28 -2.35
N GLY A 27 -18.47 14.25 -2.07
CA GLY A 27 -19.26 13.56 -3.09
C GLY A 27 -18.54 12.44 -3.83
N GLY A 28 -18.62 11.23 -3.28
CA GLY A 28 -18.52 10.00 -4.04
C GLY A 28 -19.55 9.04 -3.51
N HIS A 29 -20.74 9.03 -4.11
CA HIS A 29 -21.69 7.94 -3.92
C HIS A 29 -20.98 6.66 -4.37
N SER A 30 -20.37 5.97 -3.41
CA SER A 30 -19.78 4.67 -3.63
C SER A 30 -20.95 3.72 -3.73
N SER A 31 -21.51 3.60 -4.92
CA SER A 31 -22.36 2.50 -5.29
C SER A 31 -21.55 1.24 -5.00
N TYR A 32 -21.80 0.63 -3.83
CA TYR A 32 -21.35 -0.72 -3.55
C TYR A 32 -22.07 -1.61 -4.55
N HIS A 33 -21.53 -1.71 -5.76
CA HIS A 33 -21.75 -2.85 -6.62
C HIS A 33 -21.03 -4.00 -5.91
N SER A 34 -21.72 -4.61 -4.94
CA SER A 34 -21.31 -5.85 -4.29
C SER A 34 -21.46 -6.98 -5.31
N SER A 35 -20.61 -6.96 -6.33
CA SER A 35 -20.48 -8.03 -7.30
C SER A 35 -19.38 -8.95 -6.81
N GLY A 36 -19.67 -9.73 -5.77
CA GLY A 36 -19.17 -11.09 -5.53
C GLY A 36 -17.70 -11.46 -5.78
N THR A 37 -16.75 -10.53 -5.77
CA THR A 37 -15.32 -10.86 -5.80
C THR A 37 -14.86 -10.99 -4.34
N GLY A 38 -14.21 -12.09 -3.98
CA GLY A 38 -13.69 -12.35 -2.62
C GLY A 38 -12.55 -11.42 -2.19
N GLU A 39 -12.40 -10.28 -2.87
CA GLU A 39 -11.32 -9.33 -2.79
C GLU A 39 -11.83 -7.90 -3.07
N HIS A 40 -11.10 -6.92 -2.56
CA HIS A 40 -11.34 -5.51 -2.82
C HIS A 40 -10.01 -4.75 -2.97
N TYR A 41 -10.08 -3.61 -3.64
CA TYR A 41 -8.94 -2.72 -3.84
C TYR A 41 -8.85 -1.68 -2.72
N VAL A 42 -7.64 -1.51 -2.20
CA VAL A 42 -7.29 -0.48 -1.22
C VAL A 42 -6.56 0.64 -1.93
N ASN A 43 -7.08 1.86 -1.80
CA ASN A 43 -6.42 3.05 -2.34
C ASN A 43 -5.09 3.33 -1.63
N GLY A 44 -4.11 3.80 -2.39
CA GLY A 44 -2.85 4.25 -1.82
C GLY A 44 -3.03 5.48 -0.92
N TYR A 45 -2.19 5.61 0.10
CA TYR A 45 -2.25 6.71 1.06
C TYR A 45 -0.86 7.09 1.58
N THR A 46 -0.73 8.31 2.08
CA THR A 46 0.51 8.80 2.71
C THR A 46 0.40 8.62 4.22
N ARG A 47 1.37 7.93 4.83
CA ARG A 47 1.45 7.76 6.28
C ARG A 47 1.83 9.07 6.97
N SER A 48 1.54 9.21 8.26
CA SER A 48 1.89 10.39 9.06
C SER A 48 3.39 10.68 9.12
N ASN A 49 4.23 9.68 8.91
CA ASN A 49 5.69 9.81 8.80
C ASN A 49 6.19 10.20 7.38
N GLY A 50 5.28 10.55 6.47
CA GLY A 50 5.60 10.96 5.09
C GLY A 50 5.82 9.81 4.10
N THR A 51 5.77 8.54 4.51
CA THR A 51 5.96 7.41 3.60
C THR A 51 4.70 7.16 2.76
N TYR A 52 4.83 7.16 1.43
CA TYR A 52 3.75 6.79 0.51
C TYR A 52 3.52 5.27 0.47
N VAL A 53 2.25 4.87 0.45
CA VAL A 53 1.80 3.48 0.31
C VAL A 53 1.03 3.38 -1.00
N ALA A 54 1.52 2.54 -1.92
CA ALA A 54 0.77 2.24 -3.14
C ALA A 54 -0.52 1.47 -2.83
N GLY A 55 -1.54 1.69 -3.66
CA GLY A 55 -2.76 0.89 -3.57
C GLY A 55 -2.50 -0.56 -3.93
N HIS A 56 -3.32 -1.47 -3.39
CA HIS A 56 -3.16 -2.91 -3.57
C HIS A 56 -4.49 -3.63 -3.40
N HIS A 57 -4.58 -4.86 -3.92
CA HIS A 57 -5.70 -5.75 -3.68
C HIS A 57 -5.49 -6.54 -2.39
N GLN A 58 -6.57 -6.77 -1.66
CA GLN A 58 -6.60 -7.66 -0.50
C GLN A 58 -7.90 -8.48 -0.47
N THR A 59 -7.88 -9.63 0.20
CA THR A 59 -9.08 -10.45 0.43
C THR A 59 -10.09 -9.69 1.27
N ASN A 60 -11.38 -10.01 1.10
CA ASN A 60 -12.43 -9.34 1.88
C ASN A 60 -12.30 -9.66 3.37
N PRO A 61 -12.54 -8.67 4.25
CA PRO A 61 -12.54 -8.92 5.67
C PRO A 61 -13.68 -9.89 6.01
N ASN A 62 -13.36 -10.99 6.67
CA ASN A 62 -14.32 -11.97 7.16
C ASN A 62 -13.84 -12.55 8.51
N GLY A 63 -14.57 -13.51 9.06
CA GLY A 63 -14.26 -14.12 10.35
C GLY A 63 -13.19 -15.22 10.32
N THR A 64 -12.54 -15.45 9.17
CA THR A 64 -11.53 -16.49 9.00
C THR A 64 -10.21 -15.89 8.54
N LYS A 65 -9.10 -16.49 9.01
CA LYS A 65 -7.76 -16.14 8.54
C LYS A 65 -7.31 -17.09 7.42
N TYR A 66 -7.94 -18.25 7.26
CA TYR A 66 -7.45 -19.34 6.40
C TYR A 66 -7.48 -19.02 4.90
N ASP A 67 -8.33 -18.10 4.48
CA ASP A 67 -8.54 -17.70 3.09
C ASP A 67 -7.77 -16.42 2.71
N ASN A 68 -7.10 -15.77 3.68
CA ASN A 68 -6.25 -14.63 3.39
C ASN A 68 -5.03 -15.07 2.58
N TRP A 69 -4.65 -14.33 1.54
CA TRP A 69 -3.46 -14.65 0.73
C TRP A 69 -2.15 -14.59 1.51
N SER A 70 -2.12 -13.86 2.62
CA SER A 70 -0.96 -13.84 3.52
C SER A 70 -0.82 -15.12 4.35
N SER A 71 -1.86 -15.96 4.40
CA SER A 71 -1.88 -17.18 5.21
C SER A 71 -1.06 -18.30 4.59
N LYS A 72 -0.41 -19.08 5.46
CA LYS A 72 0.51 -20.14 5.07
C LYS A 72 -0.15 -21.13 4.13
N GLY A 73 0.43 -21.28 2.94
CA GLY A 73 -0.07 -22.18 1.89
C GLY A 73 -0.95 -21.53 0.83
N ASN A 74 -1.38 -20.28 1.03
CA ASN A 74 -2.06 -19.50 0.00
C ASN A 74 -1.06 -18.69 -0.83
N VAL A 75 -1.48 -18.27 -2.02
CA VAL A 75 -0.67 -17.41 -2.91
C VAL A 75 -1.50 -16.20 -3.29
N ASN A 76 -0.90 -15.02 -3.21
CA ASN A 76 -1.52 -13.79 -3.68
C ASN A 76 -1.49 -13.76 -5.22
N PRO A 77 -2.65 -13.77 -5.92
CA PRO A 77 -2.69 -13.84 -7.38
C PRO A 77 -2.12 -12.59 -8.07
N TYR A 78 -2.11 -11.43 -7.40
CA TYR A 78 -1.62 -10.17 -7.95
C TYR A 78 -0.10 -10.01 -7.85
N THR A 79 0.52 -10.67 -6.87
CA THR A 79 1.96 -10.51 -6.60
C THR A 79 2.75 -11.81 -6.76
N GLY A 80 2.08 -12.95 -6.87
CA GLY A 80 2.69 -14.28 -6.88
C GLY A 80 3.36 -14.68 -5.56
N LYS A 81 3.18 -13.87 -4.51
CA LYS A 81 3.82 -14.09 -3.21
C LYS A 81 3.07 -15.15 -2.42
N GLU A 82 3.81 -16.11 -1.89
CA GLU A 82 3.29 -17.11 -0.96
C GLU A 82 3.01 -16.48 0.40
N GLY A 83 1.88 -16.85 0.99
CA GLY A 83 1.53 -16.55 2.35
C GLY A 83 2.37 -17.34 3.33
N THR A 84 2.75 -16.70 4.42
CA THR A 84 3.62 -17.27 5.48
C THR A 84 3.03 -17.11 6.87
N VAL A 85 1.91 -16.39 7.00
CA VAL A 85 1.24 -16.13 8.27
C VAL A 85 0.51 -17.39 8.71
N ASP A 86 0.76 -17.85 9.93
CA ASP A 86 0.00 -18.97 10.50
C ASP A 86 -1.42 -18.50 10.85
N PRO A 87 -2.48 -19.01 10.20
CA PRO A 87 -3.85 -18.59 10.46
C PRO A 87 -4.39 -19.08 11.82
N SER A 88 -3.71 -20.01 12.49
CA SER A 88 -4.13 -20.54 13.80
C SER A 88 -3.63 -19.74 15.00
N ARG A 89 -2.74 -18.77 14.76
CA ARG A 89 -2.06 -17.98 15.79
C ARG A 89 -2.84 -16.73 16.22
#